data_AF-A0A416ZBD5-F1
#
_entry.id   AF-A0A416ZBD5-F1
#
_cell.length_a   1.000
_cell.length_b   1.000
_cell.length_c   1.000
_cell.angle_alpha   90.00
_cell.angle_beta   90.00
_cell.angle_gamma   90.00
#
_symmetry.space_group_name_H-M   'P 1'
#
loop_
_entity.id
_entity.type
_entity.pdbx_description
1 polymer ?
#
loop_
_entity_poly.entity_id
_entity_poly.type
_entity_poly.pdbx_seq_one_letter_code
_entity_poly.pdbx_strand_id
1 'polypeptide(L)'
;MKSSKVQRWLIFGVAASVLPFILSCGYQWIAGARIKDLIYEYFPDFLLIVLSVAVGVCNSATTVSHPWKKGSLVIAGISFFFCWGLYSWLCGLDHEVARDRLKIVMITACVMYVLNIILGARSEYKLDKEIETSQTQEIVEAR
;
A
#
# COMPACT_ATOMS: atom_id res chain seq x y z
N MET A 1 9.39 -24.92 3.02
CA MET A 1 8.66 -23.87 3.77
C MET A 1 7.41 -23.51 3.00
N LYS A 2 6.20 -23.76 3.54
CA LYS A 2 4.95 -23.25 2.97
C LYS A 2 5.04 -21.72 2.95
N SER A 3 5.37 -21.15 1.79
CA SER A 3 5.37 -19.70 1.58
C SER A 3 3.93 -19.26 1.54
N SER A 4 3.41 -18.77 2.67
CA SER A 4 2.04 -18.24 2.74
C SER A 4 1.92 -17.13 1.71
N LYS A 5 0.79 -17.07 1.00
CA LYS A 5 0.54 -16.01 -0.01
C LYS A 5 0.78 -14.61 0.55
N VAL A 6 0.53 -14.43 1.85
CA VAL A 6 0.85 -13.24 2.65
C VAL A 6 2.32 -12.84 2.54
N GLN A 7 3.25 -13.78 2.69
CA GLN A 7 4.68 -13.48 2.64
C GLN A 7 5.10 -13.04 1.23
N ARG A 8 4.56 -13.68 0.18
CA ARG A 8 4.79 -13.25 -1.21
C ARG A 8 4.19 -11.87 -1.47
N TRP A 9 2.98 -11.60 -0.98
CA TRP A 9 2.35 -10.29 -1.10
C TRP A 9 3.13 -9.19 -0.38
N LEU A 10 3.64 -9.45 0.82
CA LEU A 10 4.48 -8.49 1.56
C LEU A 10 5.81 -8.23 0.85
N ILE A 11 6.44 -9.25 0.27
CA ILE A 11 7.73 -9.08 -0.41
C ILE A 11 7.54 -8.39 -1.77
N PHE A 12 6.62 -8.88 -2.60
CA PHE A 12 6.48 -8.42 -3.99
C PHE A 12 5.48 -7.27 -4.16
N GLY A 13 4.42 -7.22 -3.35
CA GLY A 13 3.43 -6.14 -3.39
C GLY A 13 3.86 -4.91 -2.60
N VAL A 14 4.49 -5.10 -1.44
CA VAL A 14 4.84 -4.01 -0.52
C VAL A 14 6.33 -3.66 -0.61
N ALA A 15 7.24 -4.59 -0.28
CA ALA A 15 8.67 -4.27 -0.19
C ALA A 15 9.27 -3.87 -1.54
N ALA A 16 8.93 -4.57 -2.63
CA ALA A 16 9.39 -4.23 -3.97
C ALA A 16 8.88 -2.85 -4.45
N SER A 17 7.70 -2.43 -4.00
CA SER A 17 7.15 -1.11 -4.37
C SER A 17 7.86 0.05 -3.68
N VAL A 18 8.37 -0.15 -2.46
CA VAL A 18 9.13 0.86 -1.71
C VAL A 18 10.60 0.93 -2.09
N LEU A 19 11.16 -0.15 -2.65
CA LEU A 19 12.60 -0.25 -2.93
C LEU A 19 13.14 0.88 -3.84
N PRO A 20 12.50 1.23 -4.98
CA PRO A 20 12.99 2.33 -5.83
C PRO A 20 13.02 3.67 -5.09
N PHE A 21 11.99 3.94 -4.26
CA PHE A 21 11.91 5.17 -3.47
C PHE A 21 13.02 5.27 -2.43
N ILE A 22 13.32 4.18 -1.71
CA ILE A 22 14.42 4.14 -0.74
C ILE A 22 15.77 4.36 -1.42
N LEU A 23 15.99 3.72 -2.58
CA LEU A 23 17.24 3.86 -3.33
C LEU A 23 17.44 5.30 -3.82
N SER A 24 16.39 5.92 -4.36
CA SER A 24 16.44 7.32 -4.81
C SER A 24 16.70 8.29 -3.66
N CYS A 25 15.98 8.13 -2.53
CA CYS A 25 16.21 8.92 -1.31
C CYS A 25 17.64 8.73 -0.79
N GLY A 26 18.14 7.49 -0.74
CA GLY A 26 19.47 7.16 -0.26
C GLY A 26 20.56 7.78 -1.13
N TYR A 27 20.41 7.75 -2.46
CA TYR A 27 21.34 8.38 -3.39
C TYR A 27 21.42 9.89 -3.18
N GLN A 28 20.27 10.59 -3.14
CA GLN A 28 20.28 12.04 -2.95
C GLN A 28 20.81 12.46 -1.57
N TRP A 29 20.55 11.65 -0.53
CA TRP A 29 21.14 11.87 0.78
C TRP A 29 22.67 11.84 0.74
N ILE A 30 23.26 10.84 0.05
CA ILE A 30 24.71 10.71 -0.14
C ILE A 30 25.26 11.89 -0.96
N ALA A 31 24.49 12.38 -1.93
CA ALA A 31 24.83 13.55 -2.74
C ALA A 31 24.75 14.90 -1.99
N GLY A 32 24.32 14.90 -0.72
CA GLY A 32 24.29 16.10 0.13
C GLY A 32 23.00 16.93 0.03
N ALA A 33 21.92 16.37 -0.54
CA ALA A 33 20.64 17.06 -0.61
C ALA A 33 20.01 17.25 0.78
N ARG A 34 19.30 18.37 0.98
CA ARG A 34 18.59 18.63 2.23
C ARG A 34 17.30 17.81 2.28
N ILE A 35 16.99 17.29 3.47
CA ILE A 35 15.78 16.48 3.74
C ILE A 35 14.49 17.16 3.24
N LYS A 36 14.41 18.49 3.35
CA LYS A 36 13.23 19.26 2.95
C LYS A 36 12.99 19.20 1.44
N ASP A 37 14.05 19.13 0.65
CA ASP A 37 13.99 19.11 -0.80
C ASP A 37 13.69 17.67 -1.28
N LEU A 38 14.26 16.66 -0.63
CA LEU A 38 13.91 15.24 -0.84
C LEU A 38 12.42 14.97 -0.65
N ILE A 39 11.84 15.47 0.46
CA ILE A 39 10.43 15.25 0.76
C ILE A 39 9.58 15.83 -0.37
N TYR A 40 9.92 16.99 -0.91
CA TYR A 40 9.15 17.59 -1.98
C TYR A 40 9.22 16.78 -3.28
N GLU A 41 10.43 16.41 -3.69
CA GLU A 41 10.69 15.75 -4.96
C GLU A 41 10.10 14.34 -5.00
N TYR A 42 10.22 13.59 -3.90
CA TYR A 42 9.83 12.17 -3.85
C TYR A 42 8.45 11.92 -3.25
N PHE A 43 7.75 12.94 -2.76
CA PHE A 43 6.40 12.77 -2.21
C PHE A 43 5.38 12.22 -3.23
N PRO A 44 5.35 12.67 -4.50
CA PRO A 44 4.50 12.07 -5.52
C PRO A 44 4.77 10.57 -5.72
N ASP A 45 6.04 10.16 -5.73
CA ASP A 45 6.43 8.76 -5.85
C ASP A 45 5.95 7.94 -4.66
N PHE A 46 6.07 8.49 -3.45
CA PHE A 46 5.53 7.87 -2.25
C PHE A 46 4.01 7.70 -2.32
N LEU A 47 3.27 8.69 -2.80
CA LEU A 47 1.82 8.58 -3.01
C LEU A 47 1.45 7.45 -3.98
N LEU A 48 2.21 7.29 -5.07
CA LEU A 48 2.02 6.18 -6.02
C LEU A 48 2.26 4.81 -5.38
N ILE A 49 3.23 4.71 -4.46
CA ILE A 49 3.47 3.49 -3.68
C ILE A 49 2.28 3.19 -2.78
N VAL A 50 1.78 4.18 -2.03
CA VAL A 50 0.60 4.01 -1.18
C VAL A 50 -0.62 3.60 -2.01
N LEU A 51 -0.79 4.20 -3.19
CA LEU A 51 -1.85 3.87 -4.14
C LEU A 51 -1.75 2.42 -4.62
N SER A 52 -0.56 1.98 -5.03
CA SER A 52 -0.30 0.61 -5.47
C SER A 52 -0.64 -0.41 -4.40
N VAL A 53 -0.22 -0.17 -3.15
CA VAL A 53 -0.56 -1.05 -2.02
C VAL A 53 -2.06 -1.03 -1.74
N ALA A 54 -2.72 0.13 -1.78
CA ALA A 54 -4.18 0.23 -1.61
C ALA A 54 -4.94 -0.57 -2.67
N VAL A 55 -4.52 -0.52 -3.94
CA VAL A 55 -5.11 -1.33 -5.02
C VAL A 55 -4.88 -2.83 -4.76
N GLY A 56 -3.69 -3.21 -4.28
CA GLY A 56 -3.41 -4.57 -3.83
C GLY A 56 -4.40 -5.05 -2.76
N VAL A 57 -4.67 -4.22 -1.75
CA VAL A 57 -5.66 -4.51 -0.70
C VAL A 57 -7.06 -4.63 -1.28
N CYS A 58 -7.46 -3.74 -2.19
CA CYS A 58 -8.76 -3.81 -2.87
C CYS A 58 -8.92 -5.14 -3.60
N ASN A 59 -7.92 -5.56 -4.38
CA ASN A 59 -7.94 -6.82 -5.10
C ASN A 59 -8.10 -8.01 -4.14
N SER A 60 -7.27 -8.08 -3.08
CA SER A 60 -7.36 -9.13 -2.06
C SER A 60 -8.68 -9.11 -1.29
N ALA A 61 -9.28 -7.94 -1.06
CA ALA A 61 -10.58 -7.82 -0.40
C ALA A 61 -11.73 -8.26 -1.32
N THR A 62 -11.64 -8.02 -2.63
CA THR A 62 -12.68 -8.42 -3.59
C THR A 62 -12.80 -9.93 -3.74
N THR A 63 -11.70 -10.67 -3.57
CA THR A 63 -11.64 -12.14 -3.69
C THR A 63 -12.09 -12.88 -2.44
N VAL A 64 -12.10 -12.24 -1.27
CA VAL A 64 -12.51 -12.87 0.01
C VAL A 64 -14.03 -12.74 0.22
N SER A 65 -14.70 -13.80 0.68
CA SER A 65 -16.14 -13.84 0.97
C SER A 65 -16.48 -13.59 2.45
N HIS A 66 -15.79 -12.65 3.10
CA HIS A 66 -15.89 -12.45 4.55
C HIS A 66 -16.49 -11.07 4.91
N PRO A 67 -17.25 -10.89 6.02
CA PRO A 67 -17.83 -9.60 6.45
C PRO A 67 -16.86 -8.42 6.57
N TRP A 68 -15.57 -8.70 6.75
CA TRP A 68 -14.51 -7.68 6.83
C TRP A 68 -14.15 -7.08 5.46
N LYS A 69 -14.59 -7.70 4.37
CA LYS A 69 -14.47 -7.21 2.98
C LYS A 69 -14.93 -5.76 2.86
N LYS A 70 -16.09 -5.44 3.43
CA LYS A 70 -16.67 -4.09 3.31
C LYS A 70 -15.79 -3.04 3.99
N GLY A 71 -15.28 -3.33 5.19
CA GLY A 71 -14.39 -2.41 5.91
C GLY A 71 -13.04 -2.21 5.23
N SER A 72 -12.40 -3.30 4.79
CA SER A 72 -11.12 -3.24 4.08
C SER A 72 -11.24 -2.48 2.75
N LEU A 73 -12.31 -2.73 1.99
CA LEU A 73 -12.57 -2.08 0.70
C LEU A 73 -12.91 -0.59 0.86
N VAL A 74 -13.65 -0.21 1.91
CA VAL A 74 -13.92 1.21 2.22
C VAL A 74 -12.63 1.94 2.58
N ILE A 75 -11.79 1.37 3.45
CA ILE A 75 -10.54 2.02 3.86
C ILE A 75 -9.54 2.11 2.69
N ALA A 76 -9.42 1.06 1.89
CA ALA A 76 -8.56 1.05 0.71
C ALA A 76 -9.09 2.00 -0.38
N GLY A 77 -10.41 2.09 -0.55
CA GLY A 77 -11.06 3.06 -1.45
C GLY A 77 -10.83 4.50 -1.02
N ILE A 78 -11.00 4.82 0.27
CA ILE A 78 -10.65 6.16 0.82
C ILE A 78 -9.17 6.45 0.57
N SER A 79 -8.30 5.46 0.77
CA SER A 79 -6.87 5.60 0.48
C SER A 79 -6.58 5.89 -0.97
N PHE A 80 -7.27 5.21 -1.88
CA PHE A 80 -7.15 5.43 -3.31
C PHE A 80 -7.53 6.86 -3.68
N PHE A 81 -8.73 7.32 -3.29
CA PHE A 81 -9.20 8.65 -3.65
C PHE A 81 -8.34 9.77 -3.04
N PHE A 82 -7.88 9.58 -1.79
CA PHE A 82 -7.01 10.54 -1.12
C PHE A 82 -5.64 10.63 -1.82
N CYS A 83 -4.98 9.51 -2.08
CA CYS A 83 -3.68 9.48 -2.75
C CYS A 83 -3.77 9.98 -4.19
N TRP A 84 -4.80 9.58 -4.94
CA TRP A 84 -5.05 10.05 -6.30
C TRP A 84 -5.32 11.57 -6.36
N GLY A 85 -6.18 12.06 -5.47
CA GLY A 85 -6.52 13.48 -5.38
C GLY A 85 -5.31 14.34 -5.04
N LEU A 86 -4.50 13.90 -4.07
CA LEU A 86 -3.27 14.58 -3.69
C LEU A 86 -2.21 14.53 -4.78
N TYR A 87 -2.03 13.41 -5.46
CA TYR A 87 -1.09 13.28 -6.57
C TYR A 87 -1.48 14.23 -7.71
N SER A 88 -2.75 14.22 -8.11
CA SER A 88 -3.29 15.11 -9.15
C SER A 88 -3.15 16.59 -8.76
N TRP A 89 -3.37 16.91 -7.49
CA TRP A 89 -3.21 18.26 -6.94
C TRP A 89 -1.74 18.70 -6.92
N LEU A 90 -0.81 17.83 -6.51
CA LEU A 90 0.63 18.14 -6.48
C LEU A 90 1.21 18.34 -7.87
N CYS A 91 0.81 17.52 -8.85
CA CYS A 91 1.28 17.65 -10.23
C CYS A 91 0.78 18.95 -10.91
N GLY A 92 -0.25 19.61 -10.35
CA GLY A 92 -0.85 20.82 -10.91
C GLY A 92 -0.50 22.13 -10.20
N LEU A 93 0.37 22.14 -9.19
CA LEU A 93 0.63 23.32 -8.34
C LEU A 93 2.07 23.82 -8.38
N ASP A 94 2.21 25.15 -8.32
CA ASP A 94 3.51 25.82 -8.19
C ASP A 94 4.20 25.50 -6.86
N HIS A 95 5.51 25.29 -6.95
CA HIS A 95 6.34 24.65 -5.92
C HIS A 95 6.47 25.41 -4.59
N GLU A 96 6.05 26.68 -4.52
CA GLU A 96 6.25 27.52 -3.33
C GLU A 96 5.15 27.39 -2.27
N VAL A 97 3.89 27.13 -2.66
CA VAL A 97 2.74 27.16 -1.73
C VAL A 97 2.53 25.82 -1.01
N ALA A 98 3.03 24.72 -1.59
CA ALA A 98 2.78 23.36 -1.07
C ALA A 98 3.60 23.01 0.18
N ARG A 99 4.72 23.71 0.45
CA ARG A 99 5.80 23.26 1.34
C ARG A 99 5.38 23.08 2.81
N ASP A 100 4.53 23.95 3.34
CA ASP A 100 4.14 23.90 4.76
C ASP A 100 3.05 22.87 5.04
N ARG A 101 2.14 22.64 4.09
CA ARG A 101 1.08 21.63 4.24
C ARG A 101 1.58 20.22 3.93
N LEU A 102 2.64 20.08 3.14
CA LEU A 102 3.18 18.80 2.69
C LEU A 102 3.57 17.86 3.85
N LYS A 103 4.10 18.40 4.95
CA LYS A 103 4.50 17.58 6.11
C LYS A 103 3.32 16.86 6.75
N ILE A 104 2.20 17.56 6.94
CA ILE A 104 0.99 16.99 7.53
C ILE A 104 0.44 15.92 6.60
N VAL A 105 0.36 16.23 5.31
CA VAL A 105 -0.11 15.30 4.27
C VAL A 105 0.78 14.06 4.19
N MET A 106 2.09 14.21 4.34
CA MET A 106 3.03 13.10 4.36
C MET A 106 2.83 12.18 5.57
N ILE A 107 2.62 12.74 6.76
CA ILE A 107 2.28 11.95 7.95
C ILE A 107 0.98 11.16 7.71
N THR A 108 -0.04 11.80 7.13
CA THR A 108 -1.30 11.13 6.77
C THR A 108 -1.06 9.98 5.79
N ALA A 109 -0.29 10.20 4.72
CA ALA A 109 0.05 9.17 3.74
C ALA A 109 0.81 7.98 4.36
N CYS A 110 1.74 8.24 5.29
CA CYS A 110 2.45 7.20 6.04
C CYS A 110 1.49 6.35 6.89
N VAL A 111 0.55 6.99 7.61
CA VAL A 111 -0.46 6.27 8.39
C VAL A 111 -1.31 5.39 7.47
N MET A 112 -1.74 5.91 6.33
CA MET A 112 -2.54 5.18 5.36
C MET A 112 -1.79 4.01 4.74
N TYR A 113 -0.51 4.19 4.44
CA TYR A 113 0.37 3.12 3.96
C TYR A 113 0.43 1.96 4.95
N VAL A 114 0.69 2.24 6.23
CA VAL A 114 0.75 1.21 7.29
C VAL A 114 -0.61 0.51 7.45
N LEU A 115 -1.72 1.27 7.42
CA LEU A 115 -3.06 0.69 7.48
C LEU A 115 -3.33 -0.25 6.30
N ASN A 116 -2.96 0.15 5.07
CA ASN A 116 -3.12 -0.68 3.88
C ASN A 116 -2.28 -1.97 3.98
N ILE A 117 -1.05 -1.91 4.48
CA ILE A 117 -0.24 -3.12 4.71
C ILE A 117 -0.95 -4.08 5.68
N ILE A 118 -1.42 -3.57 6.81
CA ILE A 118 -2.08 -4.39 7.85
C ILE A 118 -3.37 -5.03 7.28
N LEU A 119 -4.17 -4.26 6.56
CA LEU A 119 -5.42 -4.74 5.95
C LEU A 119 -5.17 -5.75 4.84
N GLY A 120 -4.16 -5.53 3.99
CA GLY A 120 -3.76 -6.45 2.92
C GLY A 120 -3.25 -7.77 3.47
N ALA A 121 -2.32 -7.72 4.43
CA ALA A 121 -1.81 -8.92 5.09
C ALA A 121 -2.91 -9.73 5.78
N ARG A 122 -3.88 -9.07 6.44
CA ARG A 122 -5.04 -9.74 7.03
C ARG A 122 -5.99 -10.35 5.99
N SER A 123 -6.20 -9.66 4.87
CA SER A 123 -7.08 -10.14 3.80
C SER A 123 -6.48 -11.38 3.12
N GLU A 124 -5.20 -11.33 2.77
CA GLU A 124 -4.45 -12.45 2.20
C GLU A 124 -4.36 -13.65 3.16
N TYR A 125 -4.16 -13.41 4.45
CA TYR A 125 -4.10 -14.49 5.45
C TYR A 125 -5.43 -15.25 5.54
N LYS A 126 -6.55 -14.53 5.51
CA LYS A 126 -7.87 -15.15 5.53
C LYS A 126 -8.20 -15.89 4.24
N LEU A 127 -7.81 -15.33 3.09
CA LEU A 127 -7.97 -15.98 1.80
C LEU A 127 -7.24 -17.34 1.77
N ASP A 128 -6.01 -17.38 2.28
CA ASP A 128 -5.21 -18.62 2.36
C ASP A 128 -5.92 -19.68 3.22
N LYS A 129 -6.51 -19.26 4.34
CA LYS A 129 -7.26 -20.15 5.24
C LYS A 129 -8.57 -20.67 4.64
N GLU A 130 -9.31 -19.82 3.92
CA GLU A 130 -10.54 -20.24 3.22
C GLU A 130 -10.20 -21.31 2.16
N ILE A 131 -9.13 -21.10 1.38
CA ILE A 131 -8.67 -22.05 0.35
C ILE A 131 -8.24 -23.38 0.98
N GLU A 132 -7.44 -23.37 2.06
CA GLU A 132 -7.04 -24.61 2.74
C GLU A 132 -8.26 -25.39 3.28
N THR A 133 -9.29 -24.69 3.76
CA THR A 133 -10.52 -25.31 4.29
C THR A 133 -11.33 -25.96 3.16
N SER A 134 -11.54 -25.26 2.04
CA SER A 134 -12.29 -25.79 0.89
C SER A 134 -11.60 -27.00 0.26
N GLN A 135 -10.27 -26.97 0.10
CA GLN A 135 -9.50 -28.12 -0.41
C GLN A 135 -9.59 -29.33 0.51
N THR A 136 -9.61 -29.12 1.83
CA THR A 136 -9.75 -30.21 2.80
C THR A 136 -11.14 -30.85 2.72
N GLN A 137 -12.20 -30.07 2.48
CA GLN A 137 -13.56 -30.59 2.33
C GLN A 137 -13.72 -31.42 1.04
N GLU A 138 -13.22 -30.96 -0.11
CA GLU A 138 -13.27 -31.74 -1.36
C GLU A 138 -12.56 -33.09 -1.23
N ILE A 139 -11.41 -33.14 -0.53
CA ILE A 139 -10.67 -34.39 -0.32
C ILE A 139 -11.45 -35.38 0.56
N VAL A 140 -12.21 -34.87 1.53
CA VAL A 140 -13.05 -35.70 2.42
C VAL A 140 -14.29 -36.22 1.67
N GLU A 141 -14.92 -35.42 0.81
CA GLU A 141 -16.08 -35.84 0.03
C GLU A 141 -15.74 -36.79 -1.13
N ALA A 142 -14.49 -36.76 -1.62
CA ALA A 142 -14.00 -37.66 -2.66
C ALA A 142 -13.57 -39.05 -2.17
N ARG A 143 -13.69 -39.34 -0.87
CA ARG A 143 -13.28 -40.61 -0.23
C ARG A 143 -14.48 -41.41 0.26
#